data_AF-A0A2P2ME66-F1
#
_entry.id   AF-A0A2P2ME66-F1
#
_cell.length_a   1.000
_cell.length_b   1.000
_cell.length_c   1.000
_cell.angle_alpha   90.00
_cell.angle_beta   90.00
_cell.angle_gamma   90.00
#
_symmetry.space_group_name_H-M   'P 1'
#
loop_
_entity.id
_entity.type
_entity.pdbx_description
1 polymer ?
#
loop_
_entity_poly.entity_id
_entity_poly.type
_entity_poly.pdbx_seq_one_letter_code
_entity_poly.pdbx_strand_id
1 'polypeptide(L)'
;MVTIRNVFASIRGLEEPDRFVLLGNHRDAWTYGAVDPNSGTAALLDISRRYALLIQKGWKPRRTIILCSWDAEEFGMGLQSGLNKTLSILGPKQ
;
A
#
# COMPACT_ATOMS: atom_id res chain seq x y z
N MET A 1 -13.10 -0.10 -21.95
CA MET A 1 -13.02 -0.02 -20.47
C MET A 1 -11.55 -0.24 -20.09
N VAL A 2 -10.95 0.63 -19.28
CA VAL A 2 -9.53 0.52 -18.89
C VAL A 2 -9.42 -0.28 -17.59
N THR A 3 -8.41 -1.14 -17.48
CA THR A 3 -8.15 -1.93 -16.26
C THR A 3 -7.22 -1.16 -15.32
N ILE A 4 -7.68 -0.93 -14.09
CA ILE A 4 -6.91 -0.30 -13.01
C ILE A 4 -6.25 -1.38 -12.15
N ARG A 5 -4.97 -1.20 -11.77
CA ARG A 5 -4.21 -2.18 -10.99
C ARG A 5 -3.56 -1.58 -9.73
N ASN A 6 -4.18 -1.90 -8.59
CA ASN A 6 -3.61 -1.68 -7.27
C ASN A 6 -2.68 -2.84 -6.89
N VAL A 7 -1.56 -2.51 -6.25
CA VAL A 7 -0.59 -3.48 -5.73
C VAL A 7 -0.54 -3.37 -4.22
N PHE A 8 -0.72 -4.49 -3.52
CA PHE A 8 -0.68 -4.57 -2.08
C PHE A 8 0.36 -5.60 -1.62
N ALA A 9 1.15 -5.23 -0.61
CA ALA A 9 2.04 -6.16 0.10
C ALA A 9 1.72 -6.13 1.59
N SER A 10 1.67 -7.30 2.23
CA SER A 10 1.35 -7.42 3.65
C SER A 10 2.51 -7.98 4.45
N ILE A 11 2.75 -7.37 5.61
CA ILE A 11 3.67 -7.87 6.63
C ILE A 11 2.80 -8.21 7.84
N ARG A 12 2.56 -9.50 8.07
CA ARG A 12 1.67 -9.97 9.13
C ARG A 12 2.20 -9.57 10.51
N GLY A 13 1.32 -9.00 11.33
CA GLY A 13 1.61 -8.68 12.73
C GLY A 13 1.79 -9.94 13.58
N LEU A 14 2.58 -9.82 14.66
CA LEU A 14 2.84 -10.90 15.60
C LEU A 14 1.73 -11.02 16.67
N GLU A 15 1.31 -9.90 17.25
CA GLU A 15 0.39 -9.90 18.41
C GLU A 15 -1.05 -9.54 18.03
N GLU A 16 -1.22 -8.57 17.14
CA GLU A 16 -2.52 -8.07 16.67
C GLU A 16 -2.59 -8.17 15.12
N PRO A 17 -2.58 -9.39 14.55
CA PRO A 17 -2.52 -9.58 13.09
C PRO A 17 -3.77 -9.08 12.35
N ASP A 18 -4.89 -8.89 13.05
CA ASP A 18 -6.17 -8.36 12.58
C ASP A 18 -6.26 -6.83 12.61
N ARG A 19 -5.26 -6.15 13.20
CA ARG A 19 -5.18 -4.69 13.24
C ARG A 19 -4.20 -4.22 12.17
N PHE A 20 -4.66 -3.26 11.36
CA PHE A 20 -3.93 -2.85 10.16
C PHE A 20 -3.38 -1.43 10.26
N VAL A 21 -2.13 -1.27 9.83
CA VAL A 21 -1.54 0.04 9.51
C VAL A 21 -1.35 0.08 8.00
N LEU A 22 -2.10 0.95 7.32
CA LEU A 22 -2.00 1.13 5.88
C LEU A 22 -1.01 2.27 5.60
N LEU A 23 -0.01 1.99 4.78
CA LEU A 23 0.90 2.98 4.24
C LEU A 23 0.83 2.88 2.72
N GLY A 24 0.59 3.99 2.02
CA GLY A 24 0.62 3.92 0.58
C GLY A 24 0.68 5.26 -0.12
N ASN A 25 0.73 5.15 -1.45
CA ASN A 25 0.81 6.24 -2.40
C ASN A 25 0.15 5.81 -3.72
N HIS A 26 -0.43 6.74 -4.49
CA HIS A 26 -0.81 6.43 -5.86
C HIS A 26 0.41 6.39 -6.78
N ARG A 27 0.26 5.82 -7.97
CA ARG A 27 1.37 5.59 -8.91
C ARG A 27 1.08 6.16 -10.29
N ASP A 28 -0.19 6.33 -10.63
CA ASP A 28 -0.60 7.00 -11.86
C ASP A 28 -0.33 8.50 -11.78
N ALA A 29 0.01 9.09 -12.92
CA ALA A 29 0.30 10.51 -13.07
C ALA A 29 -0.33 11.04 -14.35
N TRP A 30 -0.68 12.33 -14.38
CA TRP A 30 -1.10 12.99 -15.64
C TRP A 30 -0.02 12.99 -16.71
N THR A 31 1.25 13.15 -16.32
CA THR A 31 2.40 13.22 -17.23
C THR A 31 3.58 12.40 -16.69
N TYR A 32 4.75 13.03 -16.46
CA TYR A 32 5.92 12.38 -15.87
C TYR A 32 5.79 12.16 -14.36
N GLY A 33 5.03 13.04 -13.68
CA GLY A 33 4.68 12.89 -12.27
C GLY A 33 5.85 12.83 -11.30
N ALA A 34 6.92 13.59 -11.54
CA ALA A 34 8.14 13.51 -10.73
C ALA A 34 7.88 13.83 -9.24
N VAL A 35 7.09 14.88 -8.97
CA VAL A 35 6.62 15.20 -7.62
C VAL A 35 5.38 14.36 -7.33
N ASP A 36 4.33 14.60 -8.10
CA ASP A 36 3.03 13.93 -7.98
C ASP A 36 2.87 12.84 -9.05
N PRO A 37 2.96 11.53 -8.70
CA PRO A 37 3.15 10.95 -7.37
C PRO A 37 4.52 10.32 -7.12
N ASN A 38 5.45 10.38 -8.06
CA ASN A 38 6.63 9.51 -8.05
C ASN A 38 7.58 9.78 -6.87
N SER A 39 7.59 11.00 -6.32
CA SER A 39 8.36 11.28 -5.10
C SER A 39 7.84 10.48 -3.90
N GLY A 40 6.52 10.35 -3.74
CA GLY A 40 5.88 9.50 -2.74
C GLY A 40 6.07 8.01 -3.03
N THR A 41 6.03 7.61 -4.31
CA THR A 41 6.29 6.22 -4.73
C THR A 41 7.72 5.82 -4.38
N ALA A 42 8.70 6.69 -4.62
CA ALA A 42 10.09 6.45 -4.25
C ALA A 42 10.25 6.27 -2.73
N ALA A 43 9.61 7.12 -1.92
CA ALA A 43 9.59 6.99 -0.47
C ALA A 43 8.95 5.66 -0.01
N LEU A 44 7.81 5.29 -0.59
CA LEU A 44 7.12 4.03 -0.28
C LEU A 44 7.99 2.80 -0.59
N LEU A 45 8.65 2.79 -1.75
CA LEU A 45 9.56 1.69 -2.14
C LEU A 45 10.78 1.59 -1.21
N ASP A 46 11.36 2.72 -0.81
CA ASP A 46 12.51 2.72 0.08
C ASP A 46 12.14 2.29 1.51
N ILE A 47 10.93 2.63 1.99
CA ILE A 47 10.37 2.08 3.23
C ILE A 47 10.14 0.57 3.11
N SER A 48 9.55 0.12 2.01
CA SER A 48 9.31 -1.31 1.74
C SER A 48 10.59 -2.12 1.79
N ARG A 49 11.66 -1.61 1.17
CA ARG A 49 13.00 -2.20 1.20
C ARG A 49 13.57 -2.28 2.62
N ARG A 50 13.42 -1.23 3.43
CA ARG A 50 13.86 -1.24 4.83
C ARG A 50 13.10 -2.25 5.67
N TYR A 51 11.79 -2.38 5.49
CA TYR A 51 11.02 -3.43 6.16
C TYR A 51 11.51 -4.83 5.78
N ALA A 52 11.80 -5.09 4.50
CA ALA A 52 12.36 -6.37 4.08
C ALA A 52 13.67 -6.70 4.80
N LEU A 53 14.58 -5.72 4.96
CA LEU A 53 15.83 -5.89 5.71
C LEU A 53 15.59 -6.16 7.21
N LEU A 54 14.60 -5.50 7.82
CA LEU A 54 14.25 -5.74 9.21
C LEU A 54 13.69 -7.15 9.42
N ILE A 55 12.81 -7.60 8.51
CA ILE A 55 12.24 -8.96 8.54
C ILE A 55 13.34 -10.01 8.42
N GLN A 56 14.33 -9.81 7.53
CA GLN A 56 15.50 -10.70 7.42
C GLN A 56 16.33 -10.77 8.71
N LYS A 57 16.32 -9.71 9.52
CA LYS A 57 16.95 -9.65 10.84
C LYS A 57 16.07 -10.20 11.98
N GLY A 58 14.90 -10.76 11.67
CA GLY A 58 13.99 -11.35 12.65
C GLY A 58 13.01 -10.37 13.29
N TRP A 59 12.98 -9.10 12.86
CA TRP A 59 11.97 -8.17 13.32
C TRP A 59 10.58 -8.57 12.79
N LYS A 60 9.59 -8.47 13.68
CA LYS A 60 8.17 -8.65 13.34
C LYS A 60 7.38 -7.48 13.92
N PRO A 61 6.50 -6.83 13.15
CA PRO A 61 5.68 -5.77 13.68
C PRO A 61 4.62 -6.33 14.63
N ARG A 62 4.17 -5.52 15.60
CA ARG A 62 3.06 -5.90 16.50
C ARG A 62 1.74 -6.08 15.73
N ARG A 63 1.44 -5.14 14.82
CA ARG A 63 0.25 -5.08 13.96
C ARG A 63 0.59 -5.38 12.51
N THR A 64 -0.39 -5.78 11.71
CA THR A 64 -0.18 -6.02 10.28
C THR A 64 0.05 -4.70 9.56
N ILE A 65 1.15 -4.61 8.82
CA ILE A 65 1.46 -3.45 7.96
C ILE A 65 1.08 -3.81 6.53
N ILE A 66 0.39 -2.91 5.84
CA ILE A 66 -0.01 -3.08 4.45
C ILE A 66 0.52 -1.92 3.65
N LEU A 67 1.36 -2.26 2.67
CA LEU A 67 1.94 -1.33 1.73
C LEU A 67 1.05 -1.31 0.49
N CYS A 68 0.57 -0.13 0.13
CA CYS A 68 -0.43 0.04 -0.91
C CYS A 68 0.09 0.97 -2.01
N SER A 69 0.12 0.48 -3.26
CA SER A 69 0.37 1.29 -4.44
C SER A 69 -0.90 1.32 -5.28
N TRP A 70 -1.61 2.45 -5.21
CA TRP A 70 -2.87 2.64 -5.91
C TRP A 70 -2.66 3.16 -7.34
N ASP A 71 -3.67 2.96 -8.17
CA ASP A 71 -3.72 3.37 -9.56
C ASP A 71 -5.04 4.14 -9.79
N ALA A 72 -5.06 4.99 -10.82
CA ALA A 72 -6.16 5.91 -11.16
C ALA A 72 -6.59 6.91 -10.06
N GLU A 73 -5.69 7.37 -9.19
CA GLU A 73 -5.95 8.47 -8.25
C GLU A 73 -6.23 9.79 -8.95
N GLU A 74 -5.52 10.09 -10.04
CA GLU A 74 -5.63 11.36 -10.78
C GLU A 74 -7.04 11.55 -11.38
N PHE A 75 -7.76 10.44 -11.57
CA PHE A 75 -9.14 10.40 -12.05
C PHE A 75 -10.17 10.42 -10.91
N GLY A 76 -9.75 10.69 -9.67
CA GLY A 76 -10.56 10.68 -8.45
C GLY A 76 -10.92 9.28 -7.93
N MET A 77 -10.31 8.21 -8.47
CA MET A 77 -10.70 6.83 -8.18
C MET A 77 -9.72 6.10 -7.25
N GLY A 78 -8.45 6.49 -7.20
CA GLY A 78 -7.39 5.76 -6.49
C GLY A 78 -7.57 5.63 -4.99
N LEU A 79 -7.86 6.71 -4.25
CA LEU A 79 -7.97 6.65 -2.78
C LEU A 79 -9.32 6.12 -2.29
N GLN A 80 -10.45 6.60 -2.85
CA GLN A 80 -11.78 6.21 -2.37
C GLN A 80 -12.17 4.79 -2.82
N SER A 81 -11.89 4.42 -4.08
CA SER A 81 -12.06 3.02 -4.49
C SER A 81 -10.97 2.14 -3.86
N GLY A 82 -9.75 2.67 -3.70
CA GLY A 82 -8.63 1.98 -3.08
C GLY A 82 -8.90 1.59 -1.64
N LEU A 83 -9.40 2.51 -0.81
CA LEU A 83 -9.70 2.23 0.59
C LEU A 83 -10.85 1.23 0.73
N ASN A 84 -11.96 1.43 0.01
CA ASN A 84 -13.10 0.49 0.04
C ASN A 84 -12.69 -0.91 -0.42
N LYS A 85 -11.85 -1.00 -1.47
CA LYS A 85 -11.34 -2.27 -1.96
C LYS A 85 -10.33 -2.90 -0.99
N THR A 86 -9.46 -2.10 -0.38
CA THR A 86 -8.51 -2.56 0.64
C THR A 86 -9.27 -3.10 1.86
N LEU A 87 -10.28 -2.38 2.35
CA LEU A 87 -11.14 -2.84 3.44
C LEU A 87 -11.94 -4.10 3.05
N SER A 88 -12.37 -4.26 1.79
CA SER A 88 -13.05 -5.48 1.34
C SER A 88 -12.11 -6.71 1.27
N ILE A 89 -10.82 -6.49 1.01
CA ILE A 89 -9.79 -7.56 1.00
C ILE A 89 -9.37 -7.94 2.43
N LEU A 90 -9.40 -6.98 3.36
CA LEU A 90 -8.92 -7.13 4.74
C LEU A 90 -10.03 -7.37 5.76
N GLY A 91 -11.29 -7.17 5.38
CA GLY A 91 -12.44 -7.49 6.21
C GLY A 91 -12.51 -8.99 6.51
N PRO A 92 -13.21 -9.38 7.59
CA PRO A 92 -13.42 -10.79 7.88
C PRO A 92 -14.06 -11.47 6.67
N LYS A 93 -13.38 -12.49 6.14
CA LYS A 93 -13.99 -13.40 5.18
C LYS A 93 -15.07 -14.18 5.94
N GLN A 94 -16.34 -13.91 5.63
CA GLN A 94 -17.43 -14.83 5.99
C GLN A 94 -17.25 -16.14 5.22
#